data_AF-A0A1J0A7V1-F1
#
_entry.id   AF-A0A1J0A7V1-F1
#
_cell.length_a   1.000
_cell.length_b   1.000
_cell.length_c   1.000
_cell.angle_alpha   90.00
_cell.angle_beta   90.00
_cell.angle_gamma   90.00
#
_symmetry.space_group_name_H-M   'P 1'
#
loop_
_entity.id
_entity.type
_entity.pdbx_description
1 polymer ?
#
loop_
_entity_poly.entity_id
_entity_poly.type
_entity_poly.pdbx_seq_one_letter_code
_entity_poly.pdbx_strand_id
1 'polypeptide(L)'
;MTNFTNNKNKEEQTLKLNAIVLLFAVVLLSLCVVFYLIGLFANPSLENFFADVSSILFTGSVATGILYLVKIVFDSLIRSAKK
;
A
#
# COMPACT_ATOMS: atom_id res chain seq x y z
N MET A 1 13.94 19.12 26.94
CA MET A 1 14.70 18.03 26.27
C MET A 1 13.80 16.89 25.76
N THR A 2 12.57 16.75 26.24
CA THR A 2 11.62 15.66 25.88
C THR A 2 11.01 15.74 24.46
N ASN A 3 10.97 16.93 23.85
CA ASN A 3 10.38 17.12 22.51
C ASN A 3 11.22 16.54 21.36
N PHE A 4 12.55 16.44 21.52
CA PHE A 4 13.44 15.89 20.49
C PHE A 4 13.33 14.35 20.40
N THR A 5 13.21 13.67 21.54
CA THR A 5 13.07 12.21 21.59
C THR A 5 11.71 11.75 21.05
N ASN A 6 10.64 12.53 21.29
CA ASN A 6 9.30 12.25 20.78
C ASN A 6 9.24 12.39 19.24
N ASN A 7 9.93 13.39 18.68
CA ASN A 7 9.98 13.56 17.22
C ASN A 7 10.80 12.45 16.54
N LYS A 8 11.94 12.05 17.11
CA LYS A 8 12.75 10.92 16.62
C LYS A 8 11.97 9.59 16.65
N ASN A 9 11.27 9.29 17.73
CA ASN A 9 10.44 8.08 17.82
C ASN A 9 9.27 8.11 16.83
N LYS A 10 8.69 9.29 16.54
CA LYS A 10 7.65 9.43 15.51
C LYS A 10 8.22 9.22 14.12
N GLU A 11 9.38 9.78 13.77
CA GLU A 11 10.02 9.56 12.47
C GLU A 11 10.39 8.08 12.27
N GLU A 12 10.95 7.40 13.28
CA GLU A 12 11.22 5.96 13.20
C GLU A 12 9.94 5.12 13.08
N GLN A 13 8.86 5.47 13.78
CA GLN A 13 7.59 4.79 13.61
C GLN A 13 6.96 5.04 12.25
N THR A 14 7.11 6.23 11.69
CA THR A 14 6.62 6.56 10.35
C THR A 14 7.42 5.80 9.29
N LEU A 15 8.74 5.71 9.43
CA LEU A 15 9.61 4.89 8.57
C LEU A 15 9.28 3.41 8.66
N LYS A 16 9.05 2.88 9.86
CA LYS A 16 8.62 1.48 10.07
C LYS A 16 7.25 1.23 9.44
N LEU A 17 6.28 2.13 9.63
CA LEU A 17 4.96 2.03 8.99
C LEU A 17 5.07 2.08 7.47
N ASN A 18 5.86 3.00 6.92
CA ASN A 18 6.05 3.12 5.49
C ASN A 18 6.75 1.87 4.91
N ALA A 19 7.74 1.32 5.64
CA ALA A 19 8.37 0.06 5.28
C ALA A 19 7.37 -1.12 5.32
N ILE A 20 6.50 -1.18 6.34
CA ILE A 20 5.45 -2.20 6.45
C ILE A 20 4.44 -2.07 5.29
N VAL A 21 4.00 -0.85 4.96
CA VAL A 21 3.09 -0.60 3.84
C VAL A 21 3.73 -1.00 2.52
N LEU A 22 5.02 -0.70 2.33
CA LEU A 22 5.77 -1.04 1.13
C LEU A 22 5.98 -2.56 1.03
N LEU A 23 6.34 -3.23 2.13
CA LEU A 23 6.42 -4.70 2.19
C LEU A 23 5.07 -5.35 1.87
N PHE A 24 3.99 -4.81 2.44
CA PHE A 24 2.63 -5.28 2.19
C PHE A 24 2.23 -5.11 0.72
N ALA A 25 2.54 -3.96 0.11
CA ALA A 25 2.32 -3.71 -1.30
C ALA A 25 3.14 -4.67 -2.20
N VAL A 26 4.40 -4.95 -1.86
CA VAL A 26 5.25 -5.91 -2.59
C VAL A 26 4.71 -7.33 -2.47
N VAL A 27 4.28 -7.75 -1.28
CA VAL A 27 3.66 -9.07 -1.08
C VAL A 27 2.36 -9.20 -1.87
N LEU A 28 1.51 -8.17 -1.85
CA LEU A 28 0.29 -8.12 -2.66
C LEU A 28 0.57 -8.19 -4.16
N LEU A 29 1.54 -7.42 -4.65
CA LEU A 29 1.97 -7.47 -6.05
C LEU A 29 2.49 -8.86 -6.43
N SER A 30 3.30 -9.46 -5.57
CA SER A 30 3.82 -10.81 -5.79
C SER A 30 2.70 -11.84 -5.85
N LEU A 31 1.72 -11.76 -4.95
CA LEU A 31 0.53 -12.64 -4.96
C LEU A 31 -0.29 -12.45 -6.23
N CYS A 32 -0.47 -11.22 -6.68
CA CYS A 32 -1.19 -10.86 -7.90
C CYS A 32 -0.53 -11.52 -9.13
N VAL A 33 0.80 -11.45 -9.24
CA VAL A 33 1.57 -12.11 -10.32
C VAL A 33 1.47 -13.64 -10.23
N VAL A 34 1.57 -14.21 -9.03
CA VAL A 34 1.43 -15.67 -8.84
C VAL A 34 0.05 -16.15 -9.25
N PHE A 35 -1.02 -15.46 -8.85
CA PHE A 35 -2.38 -15.81 -9.24
C PHE A 35 -2.62 -15.65 -10.74
N TYR A 36 -2.05 -14.63 -11.37
CA TYR A 36 -2.10 -14.47 -12.82
C TYR A 36 -1.42 -15.63 -13.55
N LEU A 37 -0.22 -16.03 -13.11
CA LEU A 37 0.50 -17.17 -13.68
C LEU A 37 -0.25 -18.49 -13.46
N ILE A 38 -0.83 -18.71 -12.28
CA ILE A 38 -1.66 -19.88 -12.01
C ILE A 38 -2.89 -19.88 -12.93
N GLY A 39 -3.55 -18.73 -13.11
CA GLY A 39 -4.67 -18.57 -14.04
C GLY A 39 -4.29 -18.95 -15.47
N LEU A 40 -3.13 -18.49 -15.95
CA LEU A 40 -2.61 -18.78 -17.29
C LEU A 40 -2.37 -20.27 -17.56
N PHE A 41 -2.08 -21.07 -16.51
CA PHE A 41 -1.84 -22.51 -16.60
C PHE A 41 -3.00 -23.37 -16.09
N ALA A 42 -4.06 -22.76 -15.54
CA ALA A 42 -5.21 -23.47 -14.98
C ALA A 42 -6.37 -23.54 -15.99
N ASN A 43 -7.31 -24.46 -15.74
CA ASN A 43 -8.54 -24.62 -16.51
C ASN A 43 -9.28 -23.26 -16.67
N PRO A 44 -10.00 -23.00 -17.78
CA PRO A 44 -10.58 -21.68 -18.09
C PRO A 44 -11.58 -21.17 -17.04
N SER A 45 -12.17 -22.06 -16.24
CA SER A 45 -13.02 -21.67 -15.09
C SER A 45 -12.23 -21.09 -13.92
N LEU A 46 -10.98 -21.50 -13.72
CA LEU A 46 -10.09 -20.97 -12.68
C LEU A 46 -9.37 -19.70 -13.15
N GLU A 47 -9.10 -19.57 -14.45
CA GLU A 47 -8.48 -18.37 -15.04
C GLU A 47 -9.31 -17.11 -14.75
N ASN A 48 -10.63 -17.17 -14.97
CA ASN A 48 -11.52 -16.04 -14.66
C ASN A 48 -11.59 -15.72 -13.16
N PHE A 49 -11.62 -16.74 -12.29
CA PHE A 49 -11.67 -16.54 -10.85
C PHE A 49 -10.38 -15.88 -10.33
N PHE A 50 -9.21 -16.33 -10.78
CA PHE A 50 -7.94 -15.73 -10.39
C PHE A 50 -7.71 -14.35 -11.01
N ALA A 51 -8.19 -14.11 -12.23
CA ALA A 51 -8.18 -12.79 -12.85
C ALA A 51 -9.03 -11.78 -12.07
N ASP A 52 -10.23 -12.16 -11.63
CA ASP A 52 -11.09 -11.31 -10.81
C ASP A 52 -10.48 -11.02 -9.44
N VAL A 53 -9.96 -12.04 -8.75
CA VAL A 53 -9.31 -11.86 -7.43
C VAL A 53 -8.05 -10.98 -7.55
N SER A 54 -7.24 -11.20 -8.58
CA SER A 54 -6.08 -10.37 -8.91
C SER A 54 -6.48 -8.91 -9.15
N SER A 55 -7.52 -8.68 -9.96
CA SER A 55 -8.03 -7.34 -10.28
C SER A 55 -8.53 -6.60 -9.05
N ILE A 56 -9.29 -7.28 -8.17
CA ILE A 56 -9.79 -6.71 -6.92
C ILE A 56 -8.64 -6.36 -5.98
N LEU A 57 -7.66 -7.25 -5.80
CA LEU A 57 -6.48 -7.01 -4.97
C LEU A 57 -5.64 -5.84 -5.49
N PHE A 58 -5.43 -5.78 -6.81
CA PHE A 58 -4.72 -4.68 -7.45
C PHE A 58 -5.46 -3.35 -7.24
N THR A 59 -6.76 -3.32 -7.51
CA THR A 59 -7.60 -2.13 -7.34
C THR A 59 -7.61 -1.66 -5.88
N GLY A 60 -7.71 -2.58 -4.92
CA GLY A 60 -7.63 -2.28 -3.49
C GLY A 60 -6.27 -1.72 -3.07
N SER A 61 -5.17 -2.27 -3.60
CA SER A 61 -3.82 -1.77 -3.35
C SER A 61 -3.63 -0.35 -3.91
N VAL A 62 -4.08 -0.10 -5.14
CA VAL A 62 -4.00 1.21 -5.79
C VAL A 62 -4.85 2.24 -5.04
N ALA A 63 -6.10 1.91 -4.70
CA ALA A 63 -6.98 2.79 -3.95
C ALA A 63 -6.39 3.18 -2.58
N THR A 64 -5.82 2.20 -1.86
CA THR A 64 -5.14 2.44 -0.58
C THR A 64 -3.93 3.35 -0.74
N GLY A 65 -3.12 3.12 -1.77
CA GLY A 65 -1.97 3.97 -2.11
C GLY A 65 -2.38 5.41 -2.40
N ILE A 66 -3.44 5.62 -3.19
CA ILE A 66 -3.98 6.95 -3.51
C ILE A 66 -4.49 7.64 -2.24
N LEU A 67 -5.28 6.96 -1.40
CA LEU A 67 -5.77 7.53 -0.14
C LEU A 67 -4.62 7.95 0.78
N TYR A 68 -3.55 7.14 0.85
CA TYR A 68 -2.36 7.49 1.62
C TYR A 68 -1.65 8.72 1.07
N LEU A 69 -1.52 8.81 -0.26
CA LEU A 69 -0.87 9.94 -0.93
C LEU A 69 -1.69 11.23 -0.77
N VAL A 70 -3.02 11.16 -0.93
CA VAL A 70 -3.94 12.28 -0.66
C VAL A 70 -3.83 12.74 0.78
N LYS A 71 -3.76 11.81 1.74
CA LYS A 71 -3.58 12.15 3.15
C LYS A 71 -2.28 12.92 3.40
N ILE A 72 -1.16 12.47 2.82
CA ILE A 72 0.13 13.16 2.93
C ILE A 72 0.06 14.58 2.34
N VAL A 73 -0.58 14.73 1.17
CA VAL A 73 -0.75 16.03 0.51
C VAL A 73 -1.61 16.97 1.36
N PHE A 74 -2.73 16.47 1.90
CA PHE A 74 -3.58 17.25 2.80
C PHE A 74 -2.87 17.65 4.10
N ASP A 75 -2.16 16.72 4.73
CA ASP A 75 -1.37 17.01 5.94
C ASP A 75 -0.30 18.07 5.66
N SER A 76 0.32 18.03 4.47
CA SER A 76 1.30 19.04 4.03
C SER A 76 0.67 20.41 3.78
N LEU A 77 -0.51 20.45 3.14
CA LEU A 77 -1.29 21.67 2.89
C LEU A 77 -1.75 22.33 4.19
N ILE A 78 -2.33 21.56 5.12
CA ILE A 78 -2.77 22.04 6.43
C ILE A 78 -1.58 22.59 7.23
N ARG A 79 -0.44 21.90 7.18
CA ARG A 79 0.79 22.37 7.85
C ARG A 79 1.31 23.67 7.24
N SER A 80 1.18 23.85 5.92
CA SER A 80 1.54 25.08 5.23
C SER A 80 0.57 26.23 5.51
N ALA A 81 -0.72 25.95 5.69
CA ALA A 81 -1.74 26.94 5.99
C ALA A 81 -1.72 27.42 7.46
N LYS A 82 -1.07 26.66 8.35
CA LYS A 82 -0.94 26.99 9.78
C LYS A 82 0.34 27.75 10.12
N LYS A 83 1.15 28.10 9.12
CA LYS A 83 2.43 28.80 9.25
C LYS A 83 2.28 30.24 8.75
#